data_AF-A0A5K0Z4E0-F1
#
_entry.id   AF-A0A5K0Z4E0-F1
#
_cell.length_a   1.000
_cell.length_b   1.000
_cell.length_c   1.000
_cell.angle_alpha   90.00
_cell.angle_beta   90.00
_cell.angle_gamma   90.00
#
_symmetry.space_group_name_H-M   'P 1'
#
loop_
_entity.id
_entity.type
_entity.pdbx_description
1 polymer ?
#
loop_
_entity_poly.entity_id
_entity_poly.type
_entity_poly.pdbx_seq_one_letter_code
_entity_poly.pdbx_strand_id
1 'polypeptide(L)' 'MQKLAKELGVVIPVSFFEEANNAHYNSIAIIDADGTDLGLYRKSHIPDGP' A
#
# COMPACT_ATOMS: atom_id res chain seq x y z
N MET A 1 -4.08 8.24 4.98
CA MET A 1 -3.13 8.69 3.95
C MET A 1 -3.80 9.37 2.77
N GLN A 2 -4.94 8.89 2.26
CA GLN A 2 -5.72 9.55 1.18
C GLN A 2 -6.00 11.05 1.39
N LYS A 3 -6.44 11.44 2.60
CA LYS A 3 -6.69 12.86 2.91
C LYS A 3 -5.43 13.72 2.77
N LEU A 4 -4.29 13.23 3.27
CA LEU A 4 -3.02 13.93 3.22
C LEU A 4 -2.47 14.01 1.80
N ALA A 5 -2.59 12.92 1.03
CA ALA A 5 -2.21 12.91 -0.39
C ALA A 5 -2.97 13.98 -1.18
N LYS A 6 -4.30 14.05 -1.00
CA LYS A 6 -5.16 15.05 -1.63
C LYS A 6 -4.88 16.48 -1.17
N GLU A 7 -4.63 16.68 0.12
CA GLU A 7 -4.35 17.99 0.69
C GLU A 7 -3.05 18.59 0.14
N LEU A 8 -2.03 17.75 -0.03
CA LEU A 8 -0.70 18.18 -0.45
C LEU A 8 -0.46 18.02 -1.97
N GLY A 9 -1.37 17.36 -2.70
CA GLY A 9 -1.22 17.10 -4.12
C GLY A 9 -0.05 16.16 -4.44
N VAL A 10 0.20 15.15 -3.59
CA VAL A 10 1.34 14.23 -3.71
C VAL A 10 0.91 12.78 -3.75
N VAL A 11 1.62 11.96 -4.53
CA VAL A 11 1.44 10.50 -4.55
C VAL A 11 2.10 9.89 -3.31
N ILE A 12 1.38 9.01 -2.60
CA ILE A 12 1.87 8.35 -1.38
C ILE A 12 1.76 6.83 -1.50
N PRO A 13 2.87 6.11 -1.67
CA PRO A 13 2.93 4.67 -1.48
C PRO A 13 2.85 4.32 0.02
N VAL A 14 1.86 3.52 0.43
CA VAL A 14 1.62 3.16 1.84
C VAL A 14 1.88 1.67 2.03
N SER A 15 2.98 1.29 2.66
CA SER A 15 3.28 -0.11 2.98
C SER A 15 2.62 -0.53 4.29
N PHE A 16 2.03 -1.73 4.33
CA PHE A 16 1.31 -2.27 5.48
C PHE A 16 1.30 -3.80 5.48
N PHE A 17 0.93 -4.38 6.63
CA PHE A 17 0.66 -5.81 6.77
C PHE A 17 -0.83 -6.07 6.48
N GLU A 18 -1.11 -6.72 5.36
CA GLU A 18 -2.46 -6.99 4.86
C GLU A 18 -2.98 -8.31 5.42
N GLU A 19 -4.22 -8.30 5.92
CA GLU A 19 -5.02 -9.50 6.20
C GLU A 19 -6.08 -9.65 5.09
N ALA A 20 -6.14 -10.82 4.46
CA ALA A 20 -7.09 -11.12 3.39
C ALA A 20 -7.66 -12.53 3.57
N ASN A 21 -8.79 -12.62 4.27
CA ASN A 21 -9.32 -13.87 4.82
C ASN A 21 -8.25 -14.54 5.69
N ASN A 22 -7.89 -15.80 5.40
CA ASN A 22 -6.88 -16.53 6.14
C ASN A 22 -5.44 -16.24 5.69
N ALA A 23 -5.24 -15.40 4.66
CA ALA A 23 -3.93 -15.11 4.10
C ALA A 23 -3.40 -13.77 4.58
N HIS A 24 -2.07 -13.66 4.66
CA HIS A 24 -1.37 -12.44 5.03
C HIS A 24 -0.34 -12.06 3.99
N TYR A 25 -0.17 -10.77 3.75
CA TYR A 25 0.77 -10.24 2.76
C TYR A 25 1.50 -9.01 3.29
N ASN A 26 2.77 -8.85 2.88
CA ASN A 26 3.42 -7.54 2.91
C ASN A 26 2.97 -6.80 1.65
N SER A 27 2.16 -5.76 1.84
CA SER A 27 1.47 -5.06 0.75
C SER A 27 1.79 -3.58 0.75
N ILE A 28 1.58 -2.95 -0.40
CA ILE A 28 1.66 -1.51 -0.56
C ILE A 28 0.46 -1.03 -1.37
N ALA A 29 -0.28 -0.04 -0.85
CA ALA A 29 -1.34 0.64 -1.58
C ALA A 29 -0.78 1.92 -2.21
N ILE A 30 -1.18 2.21 -3.44
CA ILE A 30 -0.75 3.42 -4.14
C ILE A 30 -1.87 4.45 -4.07
N ILE A 31 -1.62 5.51 -3.30
CA ILE A 31 -2.56 6.64 -3.18
C ILE A 31 -2.10 7.74 -4.13
N ASP A 32 -2.94 8.10 -5.10
CA ASP A 32 -2.67 9.16 -6.07
C ASP A 32 -2.74 10.56 -5.44
N ALA A 33 -2.23 11.56 -6.15
CA ALA A 33 -2.17 12.96 -5.72
C ALA A 33 -3.55 13.59 -5.46
N ASP A 34 -4.63 13.04 -6.03
CA ASP A 34 -6.01 13.47 -5.77
C ASP A 34 -6.66 12.73 -4.58
N GLY A 35 -5.94 11.78 -3.96
CA GLY A 35 -6.38 10.93 -2.86
C GLY A 35 -7.03 9.61 -3.29
N THR A 36 -7.14 9.32 -4.59
CA THR A 36 -7.67 8.06 -5.11
C THR A 36 -6.76 6.89 -4.74
N ASP A 37 -7.35 5.79 -4.29
CA ASP A 37 -6.63 4.52 -4.14
C ASP A 37 -6.58 3.82 -5.49
N LEU A 38 -5.39 3.70 -6.07
CA LEU A 38 -5.16 3.07 -7.38
C LEU A 38 -5.03 1.55 -7.28
N GLY A 39 -5.12 1.00 -6.07
CA GLY A 39 -4.98 -0.42 -5.78
C GLY A 39 -3.68 -0.74 -5.04
N LEU A 40 -3.48 -2.03 -4.83
CA LEU A 40 -2.37 -2.56 -4.04
C LEU A 40 -1.48 -3.52 -4.83
N TYR A 41 -0.23 -3.58 -4.42
CA TYR A 41 0.74 -4.59 -4.83
C TYR A 41 1.14 -5.43 -3.62
N ARG A 42 1.17 -6.76 -3.79
CA ARG A 42 1.64 -7.73 -2.81
C ARG A 42 3.07 -8.12 -3.13
N LYS A 43 3.97 -8.02 -2.14
CA LYS A 43 5.40 -8.32 -2.29
C LYS A 43 5.60 -9.73 -2.88
N SER A 44 6.26 -9.81 -4.05
CA SER A 44 6.41 -11.07 -4.78
C SER A 44 7.55 -11.96 -4.26
N HIS A 45 8.65 -11.35 -3.82
CA HIS A 45 9.79 -12.08 -3.26
C HIS A 45 9.80 -11.91 -1.75
N ILE A 46 9.46 -13.00 -1.04
CA ILE A 46 9.53 -13.04 0.42
C ILE A 46 10.94 -13.52 0.77
N PRO A 47 11.79 -12.65 1.34
CA PRO A 47 13.10 -13.10 1.80
C PRO A 47 12.90 -14.13 2.91
N ASP A 48 13.68 -15.18 2.84
CA ASP A 48 13.84 -16.13 3.93
C ASP A 48 15.25 -15.91 4.49
N GLY A 49 15.33 -15.65 5.79
CA GLY A 49 16.58 -15.42 6.51
C GLY A 49 16.78 -16.52 7.56
N PRO A 50 17.98 -16.65 8.18
CA PRO A 50 18.13 -17.47 9.37
C PRO A 50 17.19 -17.04 10.50
#